data_AF-A0A382RNS5-F1
#
_entry.id   AF-A0A382RNS5-F1
#
_cell.length_a   1.000
_cell.length_b   1.000
_cell.length_c   1.000
_cell.angle_alpha   90.00
_cell.angle_beta   90.00
_cell.angle_gamma   90.00
#
_symmetry.space_group_name_H-M   'P 1'
#
loop_
_entity.id
_entity.type
_entity.pdbx_description
1 polymer ?
#
loop_
_entity_poly.entity_id
_entity_poly.type
_entity_poly.pdbx_seq_one_letter_code
_entity_poly.pdbx_strand_id
1 'polypeptide(L)'
;MSETTVFESRVSKLEQDNRRLKLTVGALLLVLAAVPLIGAVMPDQIQDVVQARKFEVVDENGTRRAGLNATGIGFADESNNIRAGMNADGIAYFDESGNVVWCAPGC
;
A
#
# COMPACT_ATOMS: atom_id res chain seq x y z
N MET A 1 -39.14 -50.39 -28.13
CA MET A 1 -38.34 -49.46 -27.31
C MET A 1 -39.09 -49.28 -26.00
N SER A 2 -38.57 -49.81 -24.90
CA SER A 2 -39.28 -49.82 -23.60
C SER A 2 -39.19 -48.44 -22.94
N GLU A 3 -40.22 -48.03 -22.20
CA GLU A 3 -40.26 -46.75 -21.48
C GLU A 3 -39.02 -46.52 -20.60
N THR A 4 -38.46 -47.60 -20.05
CA THR A 4 -37.20 -47.61 -19.28
C THR A 4 -36.02 -47.03 -20.06
N THR A 5 -35.85 -47.41 -21.33
CA THR A 5 -34.75 -46.91 -22.19
C THR A 5 -34.88 -45.41 -22.50
N VAL A 6 -36.11 -44.90 -22.55
CA VAL A 6 -36.39 -43.47 -22.76
C VAL A 6 -36.10 -42.67 -21.49
N PHE A 7 -36.48 -43.20 -20.32
CA PHE A 7 -36.17 -42.56 -19.04
C PHE A 7 -34.66 -42.48 -18.79
N GLU A 8 -33.92 -43.56 -19.00
CA GLU A 8 -32.46 -43.57 -18.85
C GLU A 8 -31.76 -42.57 -19.79
N SER A 9 -32.24 -42.45 -21.03
CA SER A 9 -31.73 -41.46 -21.98
C SER A 9 -31.97 -40.01 -21.52
N ARG A 10 -33.14 -39.71 -20.93
CA ARG A 10 -33.44 -38.36 -20.41
C ARG A 10 -32.62 -38.04 -19.16
N VAL A 11 -32.47 -39.00 -18.26
CA VAL A 11 -31.70 -38.83 -17.01
C VAL A 11 -30.21 -38.62 -17.33
N SER A 12 -29.62 -39.46 -18.18
CA SER A 12 -28.21 -39.31 -18.59
C SER A 12 -27.93 -37.96 -19.26
N LYS A 13 -28.86 -37.46 -20.10
CA LYS A 13 -28.76 -36.12 -20.69
C LYS A 13 -28.81 -35.02 -19.62
N LEU A 14 -29.73 -35.12 -18.67
CA LEU A 14 -29.86 -34.16 -17.57
C LEU A 14 -28.61 -34.15 -16.67
N GLU A 15 -27.99 -35.30 -16.38
CA GLU A 15 -26.76 -35.38 -15.60
C GLU A 15 -25.58 -34.70 -16.32
N GLN A 16 -25.47 -34.94 -17.63
CA GLN A 16 -24.45 -34.31 -18.46
C GLN A 16 -24.62 -32.78 -18.52
N ASP A 17 -25.84 -32.31 -18.71
CA ASP A 17 -26.15 -30.88 -18.76
C ASP A 17 -25.93 -30.22 -17.39
N ASN A 18 -26.31 -30.88 -16.29
CA ASN A 18 -26.08 -30.36 -14.94
C ASN A 18 -24.59 -30.27 -14.61
N ARG A 19 -23.78 -31.26 -15.03
CA ARG A 19 -22.32 -31.22 -14.88
C ARG A 19 -21.71 -30.05 -15.67
N ARG A 20 -22.17 -29.81 -16.90
CA ARG A 20 -21.72 -28.67 -17.71
C ARG A 20 -22.13 -27.34 -17.06
N LEU A 21 -23.37 -27.24 -16.61
CA LEU A 21 -23.88 -26.03 -15.96
C LEU A 21 -23.07 -25.69 -14.69
N LYS A 22 -22.78 -26.67 -13.84
CA LYS A 22 -21.94 -26.47 -12.64
C LYS A 22 -20.56 -25.95 -12.98
N LEU A 23 -19.93 -26.48 -14.03
CA LEU A 23 -18.62 -26.02 -14.48
C LEU A 23 -18.68 -24.59 -15.05
N THR A 24 -19.68 -24.28 -15.87
CA THR A 24 -19.84 -22.94 -16.45
C THR A 24 -20.14 -21.89 -15.39
N VAL A 25 -21.04 -22.19 -14.44
CA VAL A 25 -21.36 -21.29 -13.33
C VAL A 25 -20.14 -21.11 -12.42
N GLY A 26 -19.41 -22.19 -12.11
CA GLY A 26 -18.17 -22.11 -11.34
C GLY A 26 -17.10 -21.24 -12.01
N ALA A 27 -16.89 -21.42 -13.31
CA ALA A 27 -15.96 -20.59 -14.09
C ALA A 27 -16.39 -19.11 -14.12
N LEU A 28 -17.69 -18.85 -14.30
CA LEU A 28 -18.23 -17.49 -14.29
C LEU A 28 -18.04 -16.82 -12.91
N LEU A 29 -18.29 -17.55 -11.82
CA LEU A 29 -18.06 -17.06 -10.46
C LEU A 29 -16.58 -16.74 -10.20
N LEU A 30 -15.66 -17.58 -10.70
CA LEU A 30 -14.22 -17.32 -10.60
C LEU A 30 -13.81 -16.05 -11.35
N VAL A 31 -14.33 -15.85 -12.56
CA VAL A 31 -14.08 -14.62 -13.34
C VAL A 31 -14.63 -13.40 -12.62
N LEU A 32 -15.88 -13.46 -12.13
CA LEU A 32 -16.50 -12.35 -11.40
C LEU A 32 -15.79 -12.03 -10.08
N ALA A 33 -15.22 -13.04 -9.40
CA ALA A 33 -14.43 -12.83 -8.19
C ALA A 33 -13.03 -12.24 -8.47
N ALA A 34 -12.47 -12.47 -9.67
CA ALA A 34 -11.16 -11.96 -10.05
C ALA A 34 -11.18 -10.47 -10.45
N VAL A 35 -12.28 -9.96 -11.00
CA VAL A 35 -12.41 -8.57 -11.47
C VAL A 35 -12.21 -7.52 -10.36
N PRO A 36 -12.79 -7.66 -9.15
CA PRO A 36 -12.56 -6.71 -8.05
C PRO A 36 -11.10 -6.66 -7.58
N LEU A 37 -10.34 -7.77 -7.70
CA LEU A 37 -8.94 -7.82 -7.29
C LEU A 37 -8.04 -6.95 -8.18
N ILE A 38 -8.42 -6.73 -9.44
CA ILE A 38 -7.67 -5.90 -10.40
C ILE A 38 -8.11 -4.42 -10.29
N GLY A 39 -9.38 -4.16 -9.97
CA GLY A 39 -9.93 -2.79 -9.83
C GLY A 39 -9.66 -2.10 -8.50
N ALA A 40 -9.36 -2.85 -7.42
CA ALA A 40 -9.04 -2.26 -6.12
C ALA A 40 -7.69 -1.54 -6.05
N VAL A 41 -6.85 -1.69 -7.09
CA VAL A 41 -5.50 -1.10 -7.17
C VAL A 41 -5.39 -0.13 -8.34
N MET A 42 -6.41 0.71 -8.54
CA MET A 42 -6.22 1.95 -9.29
C MET A 42 -6.08 3.12 -8.32
N PRO A 43 -4.86 3.48 -7.89
CA PRO A 43 -4.65 4.76 -7.24
C PRO A 43 -4.63 5.83 -8.33
N ASP A 44 -5.78 6.19 -8.88
CA ASP A 44 -5.88 7.32 -9.82
C ASP A 44 -6.09 8.64 -9.07
N GLN A 45 -5.28 8.85 -8.04
CA GLN A 45 -5.23 10.10 -7.30
C GLN A 45 -3.76 10.38 -7.00
N ILE A 46 -3.16 11.28 -7.80
CA ILE A 46 -2.06 12.08 -7.28
C ILE A 46 -2.64 12.76 -6.05
N GLN A 47 -2.26 12.29 -4.86
CA GLN A 47 -2.77 12.88 -3.62
C GLN A 47 -2.20 14.30 -3.52
N ASP A 48 -3.08 15.29 -3.58
CA ASP A 48 -2.69 16.69 -3.34
C ASP A 48 -2.10 16.88 -1.93
N VAL A 49 -2.53 16.05 -0.96
CA VAL A 49 -2.06 16.08 0.43
C VAL A 49 -1.80 14.66 0.92
N VAL A 50 -0.54 14.40 1.32
CA VAL A 50 -0.16 13.17 2.02
C VAL A 50 -0.21 13.43 3.53
N GLN A 51 -1.02 12.67 4.26
CA GLN A 51 -1.13 12.77 5.71
C GLN A 51 -0.54 11.53 6.38
N ALA A 52 0.41 11.75 7.29
CA ALA A 52 0.99 10.70 8.12
C ALA A 52 1.36 11.26 9.50
N ARG A 53 1.48 10.37 10.49
CA ARG A 53 1.99 10.74 11.83
C ARG A 53 3.47 11.12 11.80
N LYS A 54 4.22 10.58 10.84
CA LYS A 54 5.67 10.75 10.71
C LYS A 54 6.06 10.51 9.26
N PHE A 55 7.00 11.32 8.77
CA PHE A 55 7.69 11.09 7.51
C PHE A 55 9.17 10.87 7.80
N GLU A 56 9.78 9.89 7.14
CA GLU A 56 11.22 9.64 7.20
C GLU A 56 11.77 9.47 5.79
N VAL A 57 12.84 10.21 5.51
CA VAL A 57 13.67 9.99 4.34
C VAL A 57 14.83 9.13 4.79
N VAL A 58 14.97 7.95 4.20
CA VAL A 58 15.97 6.95 4.53
C VAL A 58 16.83 6.69 3.29
N ASP A 59 18.13 6.56 3.46
CA ASP A 59 19.05 6.24 2.36
C ASP A 59 19.08 4.74 2.01
N GLU A 60 19.93 4.38 1.04
CA GLU A 60 20.14 3.00 0.59
C GLU A 60 20.65 2.05 1.68
N ASN A 61 21.30 2.58 2.72
CA ASN A 61 21.87 1.82 3.82
C ASN A 61 20.91 1.70 5.01
N GLY A 62 19.70 2.23 4.90
CA GLY A 62 18.72 2.24 6.00
C GLY A 62 18.94 3.36 7.03
N THR A 63 19.82 4.33 6.75
CA THR A 63 20.09 5.46 7.65
C THR A 63 19.14 6.62 7.36
N ARG A 64 18.53 7.18 8.40
CA ARG A 64 17.62 8.32 8.27
C ARG A 64 18.41 9.59 7.90
N ARG A 65 17.95 10.30 6.87
CA ARG A 65 18.53 11.56 6.36
C ARG A 65 17.67 12.79 6.64
N ALA A 66 16.36 12.60 6.69
CA ALA A 66 15.45 13.63 7.14
C ALA A 66 14.24 13.01 7.84
N GLY A 67 13.58 13.77 8.68
CA GLY A 67 12.31 13.35 9.26
C GLY A 67 11.42 14.53 9.63
N LEU A 68 10.12 14.30 9.55
CA LEU A 68 9.07 15.18 10.07
C LEU A 68 8.24 14.38 11.07
N ASN A 69 8.09 14.89 12.28
CA ASN A 69 7.30 14.28 13.35
C ASN A 69 6.61 15.37 14.21
N ALA A 70 5.99 14.95 15.31
CA ALA A 70 5.29 15.87 16.22
C ALA A 70 6.19 16.94 16.87
N THR A 71 7.50 16.69 16.98
CA THR A 71 8.47 17.64 17.52
C THR A 71 8.91 18.67 16.48
N GLY A 72 9.00 18.26 15.20
CA GLY A 72 9.42 19.14 14.12
C GLY A 72 10.09 18.41 12.97
N ILE A 73 10.99 19.11 12.29
CA ILE A 73 11.75 18.63 11.13
C ILE A 73 13.23 18.55 11.51
N GLY A 74 13.92 17.50 11.10
CA GLY A 74 15.37 17.36 11.28
C GLY A 74 16.04 16.74 10.08
N PHE A 75 17.27 17.17 9.81
CA PHE A 75 18.17 16.66 8.78
C PHE A 75 19.41 16.08 9.44
N ALA A 76 19.76 14.85 9.07
CA ALA A 76 20.86 14.11 9.66
C ALA A 76 22.00 13.89 8.66
N ASP A 77 23.24 13.88 9.16
CA ASP A 77 24.41 13.50 8.39
C ASP A 77 24.57 11.97 8.27
N GLU A 78 25.70 11.52 7.72
CA GLU A 78 26.05 10.10 7.57
C GLU A 78 26.23 9.34 8.89
N SER A 79 26.54 10.06 9.96
CA SER A 79 26.66 9.50 11.30
C SER A 79 25.34 9.54 12.07
N ASN A 80 24.22 9.87 11.42
CA ASN A 80 22.89 10.03 12.01
C ASN A 80 22.81 11.15 13.08
N ASN A 81 23.71 12.12 13.02
CA ASN A 81 23.66 13.32 13.86
C ASN A 81 22.83 14.40 13.18
N ILE A 82 21.98 15.09 13.94
CA ILE A 82 21.18 16.19 13.41
C ILE A 82 22.09 17.39 13.12
N ARG A 83 22.07 17.89 11.88
CA ARG A 83 22.84 19.05 11.41
C ARG A 83 21.99 20.27 11.09
N ALA A 84 20.70 20.06 10.90
CA ALA A 84 19.73 21.14 10.80
C ALA A 84 18.41 20.67 11.37
N GLY A 85 17.70 21.55 12.06
CA GLY A 85 16.40 21.23 12.61
C GLY A 85 15.51 22.45 12.74
N MET A 86 14.22 22.19 12.75
CA MET A 86 13.19 23.16 13.06
C MET A 86 12.19 22.52 14.02
N ASN A 87 11.87 23.21 15.11
CA ASN A 87 10.79 22.84 16.02
C ASN A 87 9.95 24.08 16.34
N ALA A 88 9.13 23.99 17.40
CA ALA A 88 8.34 25.14 17.86
C ALA A 88 9.17 26.31 18.38
N ASP A 89 10.41 26.05 18.84
CA ASP A 89 11.29 27.06 19.44
C ASP A 89 12.10 27.82 18.38
N GLY A 90 12.38 27.20 17.23
CA GLY A 90 13.04 27.88 16.13
C GLY A 90 13.70 26.95 15.13
N ILE A 91 14.65 27.50 14.40
CA ILE A 91 15.46 26.82 13.39
C ILE A 91 16.93 26.93 13.81
N ALA A 92 17.67 25.82 13.77
CA ALA A 92 19.09 25.79 14.10
C ALA A 92 19.88 24.89 13.15
N TYR A 93 21.14 25.27 12.93
CA TYR A 93 22.17 24.46 12.28
C TYR A 93 23.25 24.08 13.30
N PHE A 94 23.71 22.84 13.23
CA PHE A 94 24.67 22.27 14.16
C PHE A 94 25.96 21.87 13.44
N ASP A 95 27.10 22.11 14.09
CA ASP A 95 28.40 21.60 13.63
C ASP A 95 28.52 20.09 13.86
N GLU A 96 29.66 19.51 13.50
CA GLU A 96 29.95 18.09 13.67
C GLU A 96 29.89 17.61 15.13
N SER A 97 30.21 18.50 16.07
CA SER A 97 30.20 18.25 17.52
C SER A 97 28.83 18.44 18.16
N GLY A 98 27.84 18.95 17.41
CA GLY A 98 26.49 19.23 17.88
C GLY A 98 26.31 20.64 18.47
N ASN A 99 27.27 21.54 18.29
CA ASN A 99 27.13 22.93 18.72
C ASN A 99 26.35 23.73 17.69
N VAL A 100 25.57 24.71 18.14
CA VAL A 100 24.83 25.62 17.26
C VAL A 100 25.83 26.50 16.50
N VAL A 101 25.86 26.37 15.18
CA VAL A 101 26.64 27.25 14.28
C VAL A 101 25.83 28.50 13.94
N TRP A 102 24.52 28.32 13.80
CA TRP A 102 23.59 29.39 13.51
C TRP A 102 22.21 28.99 14.00
N CYS A 103 21.43 29.97 14.45
CA CYS A 103 20.02 29.74 14.68
C CYS A 103 19.20 31.01 14.41
N ALA A 104 17.91 30.83 14.12
CA ALA A 104 16.96 31.93 13.99
C ALA A 104 16.81 32.65 15.34
N PRO A 105 16.45 33.94 15.39
CA PRO A 105 16.28 34.65 16.66
C PRO A 105 15.26 33.94 17.56
N GLY A 106 15.65 33.52 18.77
CA GLY A 106 14.77 32.78 19.70
C GLY A 106 15.40 31.55 20.37
N CYS A 107 16.62 31.20 19.96
CA CYS A 107 17.56 30.33 20.67
C CYS A 107 18.67 31.19 21.32
#